data_AF-A0A067EIV2-F1
#
_entry.id   AF-A0A067EIV2-F1
#
_cell.length_a   1.000
_cell.length_b   1.000
_cell.length_c   1.000
_cell.angle_alpha   90.00
_cell.angle_beta   90.00
_cell.angle_gamma   90.00
#
_symmetry.space_group_name_H-M   'P 1'
#
loop_
_entity.id
_entity.type
_entity.pdbx_description
1 polymer ?
#
loop_
_entity_poly.entity_id
_entity_poly.type
_entity_poly.pdbx_seq_one_letter_code
_entity_poly.pdbx_strand_id
1 'polypeptide(L)' 'MYGEGKWHQVPLRAGLNRCRKSCRLRWLNYLKPNIKRGEFVADEIDLMIRLHKLLGNRQEH' A
#
# COMPACT_ATOMS: atom_id res chain seq x y z
N MET A 1 19.20 -5.98 4.37
CA MET A 1 18.03 -6.01 3.46
C MET A 1 17.74 -4.61 2.96
N TYR A 2 17.52 -4.42 1.66
CA TYR A 2 17.20 -3.11 1.06
C TYR A 2 15.75 -2.74 1.42
N GLY A 3 15.56 -2.24 2.64
CA GLY A 3 14.24 -2.00 3.24
C GLY A 3 13.51 -0.79 2.66
N GLU A 4 12.32 -0.51 3.23
CA GLU A 4 11.58 0.72 3.01
C GLU A 4 12.54 1.92 3.15
N GLY A 5 12.65 2.74 2.09
CA GLY A 5 13.49 3.95 2.08
C GLY A 5 14.56 4.00 0.99
N LYS A 6 15.06 2.87 0.49
CA LYS A 6 16.06 2.82 -0.61
C LYS A 6 15.47 2.41 -1.97
N TRP A 7 14.27 2.91 -2.28
CA TRP A 7 13.51 2.55 -3.50
C TRP A 7 14.23 2.82 -4.82
N HIS A 8 15.25 3.69 -4.83
CA HIS A 8 16.05 3.96 -6.03
C HIS A 8 16.95 2.78 -6.44
N GLN A 9 17.32 1.93 -5.48
CA GLN A 9 18.18 0.76 -5.72
C GLN A 9 17.38 -0.48 -6.10
N VAL A 10 16.08 -0.50 -5.78
CA VAL A 10 15.21 -1.66 -5.94
C VAL A 10 15.07 -2.09 -7.41
N PRO A 11 14.76 -1.21 -8.38
CA PRO A 11 14.62 -1.64 -9.77
C PRO A 11 15.90 -2.24 -10.35
N LEU A 12 17.03 -1.54 -10.17
CA LEU A 12 18.33 -1.95 -10.68
C LEU A 12 18.74 -3.32 -10.12
N ARG A 13 18.62 -3.51 -8.81
CA ARG A 13 19.06 -4.75 -8.14
C ARG A 13 18.10 -5.93 -8.38
N ALA A 14 16.83 -5.65 -8.64
CA ALA A 14 15.85 -6.68 -8.99
C ALA A 14 15.85 -7.01 -10.50
N GLY A 15 16.69 -6.36 -11.31
CA GLY A 15 16.68 -6.54 -12.77
C GLY A 15 15.38 -6.08 -13.43
N LEU A 16 14.65 -5.15 -12.79
CA LEU A 16 13.35 -4.69 -13.26
C LEU A 16 13.49 -3.37 -14.02
N ASN A 17 12.91 -3.31 -15.21
CA ASN A 17 12.72 -2.06 -15.94
C ASN A 17 11.51 -1.28 -15.38
N ARG A 18 11.63 -0.81 -14.13
CA ARG A 18 10.58 -0.08 -13.41
C ARG A 18 11.15 1.16 -12.72
N CYS A 19 10.29 2.14 -12.45
CA CYS A 19 10.70 3.34 -11.73
C CYS A 19 10.60 3.17 -10.21
N ARG A 20 11.36 3.99 -9.47
CA ARG A 20 11.33 4.09 -8.00
C ARG A 20 9.89 4.15 -7.44
N LYS A 21 9.04 4.99 -8.03
CA LYS A 21 7.65 5.19 -7.60
C LYS A 21 6.83 3.90 -7.72
N SER A 22 6.95 3.20 -8.85
CA SER A 22 6.24 1.94 -9.09
C SER A 22 6.65 0.86 -8.09
N CYS A 23 7.96 0.70 -7.82
CA CYS A 23 8.44 -0.24 -6.81
C CYS A 23 7.92 0.09 -5.41
N ARG A 24 7.92 1.37 -5.02
CA ARG A 24 7.34 1.82 -3.73
C ARG A 24 5.85 1.50 -3.64
N LEU A 25 5.07 1.83 -4.66
CA LEU A 25 3.63 1.56 -4.67
C LEU A 25 3.33 0.05 -4.65
N ARG A 26 4.11 -0.75 -5.39
CA ARG A 26 3.97 -2.21 -5.36
C ARG A 26 4.18 -2.75 -3.95
N TRP A 27 5.18 -2.22 -3.23
CA TRP A 27 5.40 -2.63 -1.85
C TRP A 27 4.26 -2.23 -0.93
N LEU A 28 3.89 -0.94 -0.92
CA LEU A 28 2.86 -0.40 -0.03
C LEU A 28 1.48 -1.03 -0.25
N ASN A 29 1.13 -1.34 -1.50
CA ASN A 29 -0.20 -1.84 -1.84
C ASN A 29 -0.28 -3.36 -1.88
N TYR A 30 0.85 -4.06 -2.09
CA TYR A 30 0.80 -5.50 -2.36
C TYR A 30 1.85 -6.36 -1.65
N LEU A 31 3.01 -5.85 -1.24
CA LEU A 31 4.08 -6.73 -0.70
C LEU A 31 4.35 -6.55 0.79
N LYS A 32 3.94 -5.42 1.39
CA LYS A 32 4.14 -5.18 2.81
C LYS A 32 3.45 -6.29 3.64
N PRO A 33 4.15 -6.95 4.59
CA PRO A 33 3.62 -8.12 5.29
C PRO A 33 2.29 -7.87 6.02
N ASN A 34 2.09 -6.65 6.50
CA ASN A 34 0.92 -6.29 7.33
C ASN A 34 -0.33 -5.92 6.50
N ILE A 35 -0.30 -6.14 5.18
CA ILE A 35 -1.49 -5.95 4.34
C ILE A 35 -2.42 -7.14 4.55
N LYS A 36 -3.56 -6.90 5.20
CA LYS A 36 -4.65 -7.87 5.28
C LYS A 36 -5.27 -8.04 3.89
N ARG A 37 -5.34 -9.27 3.39
CA ARG A 37 -5.94 -9.62 2.08
C ARG A 37 -7.24 -10.42 2.18
N GLY A 38 -7.68 -10.69 3.41
CA GLY A 38 -8.97 -11.34 3.67
C GLY A 38 -10.13 -10.36 3.57
N GLU A 39 -11.33 -10.89 3.72
CA GLU A 39 -12.55 -10.08 3.85
C GLU A 39 -12.47 -9.19 5.11
N PHE A 40 -13.12 -8.04 5.04
CA PHE A 40 -13.30 -7.18 6.20
C PHE A 40 -14.31 -7.80 7.16
N VAL A 41 -14.04 -7.72 8.46
CA VAL A 41 -15.04 -8.10 9.46
C VAL A 41 -16.10 -7.01 9.60
N ALA A 42 -17.27 -7.35 10.15
CA ALA A 42 -18.41 -6.43 10.25
C ALA A 42 -18.05 -5.08 10.89
N ASP A 43 -17.24 -5.07 11.95
CA ASP A 43 -16.81 -3.85 12.62
C ASP A 43 -15.88 -2.99 11.75
N GLU A 44 -15.02 -3.61 10.94
CA GLU A 44 -14.18 -2.90 9.98
C GLU A 44 -15.04 -2.24 8.89
N ILE A 45 -16.07 -2.94 8.41
CA ILE A 45 -17.03 -2.40 7.43
C ILE A 45 -17.80 -1.21 8.01
N ASP A 46 -18.35 -1.34 9.22
CA ASP A 46 -19.09 -0.25 9.86
C ASP A 46 -18.20 0.98 10.08
N LEU A 47 -16.95 0.77 10.51
CA LEU A 47 -15.97 1.84 10.63
C LEU A 47 -15.68 2.51 9.28
N MET A 48 -15.50 1.73 8.20
CA MET A 48 -15.29 2.28 6.86
C MET A 48 -16.47 3.16 6.42
N ILE A 49 -17.71 2.73 6.66
CA ILE A 49 -18.91 3.51 6.32
C ILE A 49 -18.97 4.80 7.13
N ARG A 50 -18.72 4.74 8.45
CA ARG A 50 -18.73 5.94 9.31
C ARG A 50 -17.67 6.95 8.88
N LEU A 51 -16.46 6.49 8.61
CA LEU A 51 -15.37 7.35 8.14
C LEU A 51 -15.69 7.95 6.78
N HIS A 52 -16.26 7.17 5.85
CA HIS A 52 -16.66 7.68 4.55
C HIS A 52 -17.76 8.75 4.66
N LYS A 53 -18.76 8.57 5.53
CA LYS A 53 -19.78 9.60 5.78
C LYS A 53 -19.19 10.90 6.34
N LEU A 54 -18.15 10.80 7.18
CA LEU A 54 -17.52 11.95 7.82
C LEU A 54 -16.53 12.69 6.89
N LEU A 55 -15.74 11.94 6.11
CA LEU A 55 -14.59 12.47 5.36
C LEU A 55 -14.78 12.44 3.83
N GLY A 56 -15.83 11.77 3.34
CA GLY A 56 -16.08 11.55 1.92
C GLY A 56 -15.08 10.60 1.28
N ASN A 57 -14.84 10.78 -0.03
CA ASN A 57 -13.91 9.96 -0.83
C ASN A 57 -12.44 10.43 -0.71
N ARG A 58 -11.98 10.75 0.51
CA ARG A 58 -10.59 11.13 0.73
C ARG A 58 -9.72 9.88 0.88
N GLN A 59 -9.03 9.52 -0.19
CA GLN A 59 -7.93 8.56 -0.14
C GLN A 59 -6.61 9.33 0.00
N GLU A 60 -5.73 8.86 0.87
CA GLU A 60 -4.38 9.42 1.02
C GLU A 60 -3.62 9.22 -0.31
N HIS A 61 -3.24 10.32 -0.98
CA HIS A 61 -2.50 10.32 -2.26
C HIS A 61 -0.97 10.27 -2.06
#